data_AF-A0A931CRN8-F1
#
_entry.id   AF-A0A931CRN8-F1
#
_cell.length_a   1.000
_cell.length_b   1.000
_cell.length_c   1.000
_cell.angle_alpha   90.00
_cell.angle_beta   90.00
_cell.angle_gamma   90.00
#
_symmetry.space_group_name_H-M   'P 1'
#
loop_
_entity.id
_entity.type
_entity.pdbx_description
1 polymer ?
#
loop_
_entity_poly.entity_id
_entity_poly.type
_entity_poly.pdbx_seq_one_letter_code
_entity_poly.pdbx_strand_id
1 'polypeptide(L)'
;MNLLKKVKGFRRQMRTEYPFGWSIVMGSIFIFLVILFGTSGYMLLEGWSFIESVYMVIITLSTVGFMEVKPLSDIARIMTMLVIFGGVGAFF
;
A
#
# COMPACT_ATOMS: atom_id res chain seq x y z
N MET A 1 -15.68 -25.87 -14.74
CA MET A 1 -16.49 -24.65 -14.52
C MET A 1 -16.95 -24.54 -13.05
N ASN A 2 -16.07 -24.52 -12.02
CA ASN A 2 -16.51 -24.66 -10.62
C ASN A 2 -15.82 -23.76 -9.56
N LEU A 3 -14.63 -23.21 -9.79
CA LEU A 3 -13.93 -22.45 -8.74
C LEU A 3 -14.24 -20.95 -8.77
N LEU A 4 -14.18 -20.32 -9.94
CA LEU A 4 -14.44 -18.88 -10.10
C LEU A 4 -15.88 -18.49 -9.73
N LYS A 5 -16.86 -19.36 -10.01
CA LYS A 5 -18.26 -19.14 -9.59
C LYS A 5 -18.41 -19.21 -8.07
N LYS A 6 -17.70 -20.13 -7.42
CA LYS A 6 -17.67 -20.28 -5.95
C LYS A 6 -17.03 -19.07 -5.28
N VAL A 7 -15.89 -18.60 -5.80
CA VAL A 7 -15.20 -17.38 -5.32
C VAL A 7 -16.07 -16.14 -5.51
N LYS A 8 -16.72 -15.97 -6.67
CA LYS A 8 -17.63 -14.84 -6.92
C LYS A 8 -18.87 -14.86 -6.01
N GLY A 9 -19.44 -16.04 -5.74
CA GLY A 9 -20.56 -16.22 -4.81
C GLY A 9 -20.19 -15.86 -3.38
N PHE A 10 -19.05 -16.36 -2.89
CA PHE A 10 -18.51 -16.06 -1.57
C PHE A 10 -18.19 -14.57 -1.38
N ARG A 11 -17.55 -13.94 -2.37
CA ARG A 11 -17.27 -12.49 -2.36
C ARG A 11 -18.55 -11.66 -2.24
N ARG A 12 -19.61 -12.06 -2.96
CA ARG A 12 -20.90 -11.36 -2.94
C ARG A 12 -21.61 -11.54 -1.60
N GLN A 13 -21.58 -12.75 -1.03
CA GLN A 13 -22.18 -13.07 0.26
C GLN A 13 -21.49 -12.34 1.42
N MET A 14 -20.15 -12.35 1.46
CA MET A 14 -19.37 -11.62 2.49
C MET A 14 -19.61 -10.11 2.45
N ARG A 15 -19.72 -9.53 1.25
CA ARG A 15 -20.04 -8.09 1.08
C ARG A 15 -21.42 -7.72 1.61
N THR A 16 -22.40 -8.64 1.57
CA THR A 16 -23.77 -8.39 2.03
C THR A 16 -23.98 -8.71 3.50
N GLU A 17 -23.33 -9.76 4.03
CA GLU A 17 -23.47 -10.16 5.44
C GLU A 17 -22.61 -9.31 6.39
N TYR A 18 -21.40 -8.92 5.97
CA TYR A 18 -20.47 -8.11 6.76
C TYR A 18 -19.89 -6.95 5.94
N PRO A 19 -20.72 -5.97 5.54
CA PRO A 19 -20.28 -4.87 4.67
C PRO A 19 -19.09 -4.09 5.27
N PHE A 20 -19.07 -3.92 6.59
CA PHE A 20 -17.98 -3.24 7.29
C PHE A 20 -16.67 -4.06 7.29
N GLY A 21 -16.74 -5.36 7.60
CA GLY A 21 -15.56 -6.24 7.61
C GLY A 21 -14.94 -6.41 6.22
N TRP A 22 -15.77 -6.48 5.18
CA TRP A 22 -15.30 -6.57 3.80
C TRP A 22 -14.48 -5.33 3.38
N SER A 23 -14.96 -4.12 3.70
CA SER A 23 -14.27 -2.87 3.39
C SER A 23 -12.92 -2.76 4.11
N ILE A 24 -12.87 -3.17 5.39
CA ILE A 24 -11.62 -3.20 6.16
C ILE A 24 -10.61 -4.15 5.50
N VAL A 25 -11.03 -5.38 5.16
CA VAL A 25 -10.13 -6.36 4.52
C VAL A 25 -9.59 -5.83 3.19
N MET A 26 -10.44 -5.23 2.36
CA MET A 26 -10.01 -4.64 1.09
C MET A 26 -9.05 -3.45 1.30
N GLY A 27 -9.32 -2.59 2.29
CA GLY A 27 -8.44 -1.48 2.65
C GLY A 27 -7.08 -1.96 3.17
N SER A 28 -7.06 -2.99 4.03
CA SER A 28 -5.83 -3.61 4.53
C SER A 28 -5.00 -4.25 3.42
N ILE A 29 -5.65 -4.91 2.45
CA ILE A 29 -4.95 -5.46 1.28
C ILE A 29 -4.37 -4.32 0.43
N PHE A 30 -5.13 -3.25 0.21
CA PHE A 30 -4.68 -2.12 -0.58
C PHE A 30 -3.47 -1.41 0.04
N ILE A 31 -3.53 -1.07 1.33
CA ILE A 31 -2.39 -0.42 2.02
C ILE A 31 -1.16 -1.32 2.04
N PHE A 32 -1.33 -2.64 2.18
CA PHE A 32 -0.23 -3.60 2.11
C PHE A 32 0.44 -3.58 0.73
N LEU A 33 -0.34 -3.50 -0.35
CA LEU A 33 0.19 -3.36 -1.71
C LEU A 33 0.92 -2.03 -1.92
N VAL A 34 0.43 -0.93 -1.35
CA VAL A 34 1.12 0.37 -1.39
C VAL A 34 2.46 0.29 -0.66
N ILE A 35 2.50 -0.37 0.51
CA ILE A 35 3.73 -0.57 1.28
C ILE A 35 4.74 -1.39 0.47
N LEU A 36 4.31 -2.51 -0.13
CA LEU A 36 5.17 -3.33 -0.96
C LEU A 36 5.69 -2.59 -2.19
N PHE A 37 4.83 -1.81 -2.86
CA PHE A 37 5.19 -1.00 -4.02
C PHE A 37 6.25 0.05 -3.65
N GLY A 38 6.01 0.86 -2.62
CA GLY A 38 6.96 1.88 -2.18
C GLY A 38 8.29 1.28 -1.72
N THR A 39 8.23 0.21 -0.93
CA THR A 39 9.43 -0.48 -0.41
C THR A 39 10.28 -1.01 -1.56
N SER A 40 9.67 -1.74 -2.50
CA SER A 40 10.38 -2.30 -3.65
C SER A 40 10.95 -1.20 -4.53
N GLY A 41 10.21 -0.11 -4.69
CA GLY A 41 10.64 1.05 -5.46
C GLY A 41 11.89 1.72 -4.90
N TYR A 42 11.96 1.98 -3.59
CA TYR A 42 13.18 2.53 -2.98
C TYR A 42 14.36 1.56 -3.05
N MET A 43 14.13 0.26 -2.86
CA MET A 43 15.20 -0.73 -3.00
C MET A 43 15.76 -0.78 -4.43
N LEU A 44 14.91 -0.67 -5.46
CA LEU A 44 15.32 -0.78 -6.86
C LEU A 44 15.87 0.52 -7.44
N LEU A 45 15.26 1.67 -7.11
CA LEU A 45 15.64 2.98 -7.65
C LEU A 45 16.80 3.62 -6.90
N GLU A 46 16.85 3.44 -5.58
CA GLU A 46 17.83 4.10 -4.73
C GLU A 46 18.87 3.14 -4.13
N GLY A 47 18.69 1.82 -4.29
CA GLY A 47 19.59 0.82 -3.71
C GLY A 47 19.57 0.80 -2.18
N TRP A 48 18.51 1.32 -1.56
CA TRP A 48 18.37 1.34 -0.11
C TRP A 48 18.17 -0.07 0.44
N SER A 49 18.55 -0.29 1.70
CA SER A 49 18.23 -1.54 2.38
C SER A 49 16.72 -1.70 2.54
N PHE A 50 16.27 -2.95 2.74
CA PHE A 50 14.86 -3.25 3.00
C PHE A 50 14.31 -2.44 4.18
N ILE A 51 15.05 -2.37 5.29
CA ILE A 51 14.61 -1.65 6.49
C ILE A 51 14.50 -0.15 6.25
N GLU A 52 15.47 0.46 5.58
CA GLU A 52 15.42 1.89 5.22
C GLU A 52 14.23 2.20 4.32
N SER A 53 13.98 1.32 3.35
CA SER A 53 12.88 1.44 2.38
C SER A 53 11.51 1.30 3.05
N VAL A 54 11.32 0.27 3.87
CA VAL A 54 10.07 0.08 4.64
C VAL A 54 9.88 1.26 5.59
N TYR A 55 10.92 1.66 6.32
CA TYR A 55 10.85 2.77 7.26
C TYR A 55 10.41 4.07 6.59
N MET A 56 10.98 4.40 5.42
CA MET A 56 10.58 5.56 4.61
C MET A 56 9.08 5.53 4.25
N VAL A 57 8.58 4.38 3.81
CA VAL A 57 7.16 4.24 3.47
C VAL A 57 6.28 4.40 4.71
N ILE A 58 6.67 3.78 5.84
CA ILE A 58 5.89 3.86 7.08
C ILE A 58 5.82 5.31 7.59
N ILE A 59 6.94 6.03 7.71
CA ILE A 59 6.91 7.42 8.21
C ILE A 59 6.14 8.36 7.28
N THR A 60 6.09 8.05 5.98
CA THR A 60 5.32 8.78 4.97
C THR A 60 3.82 8.54 5.13
N LEU A 61 3.40 7.26 5.18
CA LEU A 61 1.99 6.89 5.26
C LEU A 61 1.38 7.14 6.65
N SER A 62 2.20 7.09 7.71
CA SER A 62 1.75 7.36 9.08
C SER A 62 1.64 8.85 9.38
N THR A 63 1.99 9.74 8.44
CA THR A 63 2.05 11.20 8.62
C THR A 63 3.03 11.68 9.70
N VAL A 64 3.93 10.81 10.16
CA VAL A 64 4.96 11.17 11.15
C VAL A 64 6.04 12.05 10.50
N GLY A 65 6.51 11.68 9.30
CA GLY A 65 7.29 12.56 8.43
C GLY A 65 8.62 13.08 8.99
N PHE A 66 9.54 12.20 9.41
CA PHE A 66 10.91 12.58 9.86
C PHE A 66 11.86 13.04 8.73
N MET A 67 11.32 13.52 7.60
CA MET A 67 12.03 13.73 6.32
C MET A 67 12.49 12.43 5.64
N GLU A 68 13.20 12.58 4.52
CA GLU A 68 13.77 11.48 3.74
C GLU A 68 14.84 10.73 4.54
N VAL A 69 14.82 9.38 4.52
CA VAL A 69 15.80 8.53 5.24
C VAL A 69 17.22 8.74 4.70
N LYS A 70 17.34 8.92 3.38
CA LYS A 70 18.55 9.28 2.63
C LYS A 70 18.14 10.21 1.47
N PRO A 71 19.09 10.88 0.78
CA PRO A 71 18.74 11.72 -0.37
C PRO A 71 17.97 10.94 -1.43
N LEU A 72 16.80 11.46 -1.86
CA LEU A 72 16.05 10.91 -2.99
C LEU A 72 16.48 11.53 -4.32
N SER A 73 16.53 10.70 -5.36
CA SER A 73 16.51 11.16 -6.74
C SER A 73 15.13 11.71 -7.14
N ASP A 74 15.08 12.47 -8.24
CA ASP A 74 13.81 13.02 -8.75
C ASP A 74 12.81 11.94 -9.15
N ILE A 75 13.28 10.78 -9.65
CA ILE A 75 12.39 9.67 -10.00
C ILE A 75 11.78 9.02 -8.75
N ALA A 76 12.56 8.86 -7.68
CA ALA A 76 12.03 8.35 -6.41
C ALA A 76 11.09 9.36 -5.74
N ARG A 77 11.28 10.67 -5.94
CA ARG A 77 10.34 11.70 -5.46
C ARG A 77 8.99 11.57 -6.13
N ILE A 78 8.95 11.40 -7.46
CA ILE A 78 7.70 11.16 -8.20
C ILE A 78 7.01 9.90 -7.69
N MET A 79 7.76 8.81 -7.49
CA MET A 79 7.23 7.58 -6.91
C MET A 79 6.67 7.81 -5.49
N THR A 80 7.37 8.59 -4.67
CA THR A 80 6.92 8.93 -3.31
C THR A 80 5.59 9.69 -3.34
N MET A 81 5.40 10.60 -4.31
CA MET A 81 4.11 11.27 -4.50
C MET A 81 3.00 10.25 -4.79
N LEU A 82 3.25 9.21 -5.60
CA LEU A 82 2.29 8.13 -5.86
C LEU A 82 1.96 7.31 -4.60
N VAL A 83 2.98 7.02 -3.77
CA VAL A 83 2.79 6.34 -2.47
C VAL A 83 1.90 7.19 -1.55
N ILE A 84 2.11 8.50 -1.49
CA ILE A 84 1.29 9.44 -0.69
C ILE A 84 -0.16 9.43 -1.19
N PHE A 85 -0.40 9.58 -2.49
CA PHE A 85 -1.76 9.53 -3.04
C PHE A 85 -2.44 8.18 -2.78
N GLY A 86 -1.70 7.07 -2.89
CA GLY A 86 -2.19 5.74 -2.54
C GLY A 86 -2.53 5.62 -1.04
N GLY A 87 -1.71 6.21 -0.17
CA GLY A 87 -1.95 6.26 1.27
C GLY A 87 -3.21 7.01 1.64
N VAL A 88 -3.36 8.25 1.16
CA VAL A 88 -4.52 9.09 1.43
C VAL A 88 -5.81 8.42 0.94
N GLY A 89 -5.80 7.86 -0.28
CA GLY A 89 -6.96 7.15 -0.83
C GLY A 89 -7.34 5.85 -0.11
N ALA A 90 -6.51 5.33 0.80
CA ALA A 90 -6.85 4.17 1.61
C ALA A 90 -7.69 4.54 2.86
N PHE A 91 -7.64 5.81 3.30
CA PHE A 91 -8.30 6.29 4.51
C PHE A 91 -9.63 7.02 4.26
N PHE A 92 -9.93 7.36 3.00
CA PHE A 92 -11.17 8.03 2.56
C PHE A 92 -11.94 7.16 1.58
#